data_AF-A0A948RNX6-F1
#
_entry.id   AF-A0A948RNX6-F1
#
_cell.length_a   1.000
_cell.length_b   1.000
_cell.length_c   1.000
_cell.angle_alpha   90.00
_cell.angle_beta   90.00
_cell.angle_gamma   90.00
#
_symmetry.space_group_name_H-M   'P 1'
#
loop_
_entity.id
_entity.type
_entity.pdbx_description
1 polymer ?
#
loop_
_entity_poly.entity_id
_entity_poly.type
_entity_poly.pdbx_seq_one_letter_code
_entity_poly.pdbx_strand_id
1 'polypeptide(L)'
;MKSYLPKIIIPLLLVSFLVPLGIDAACADKSPCPPGKVCLDNPLCADTFAELIDAIINLLFYLAIAITPIMLIMAGFYYLTAAGEPEKINTAKKIILYTLIGLVIVISAKGIMELFQGIFLRQSP
;
A
#
# COMPACT_ATOMS: atom_id res chain seq x y z
N MET A 1 -29.06 9.93 -9.75
CA MET A 1 -28.11 8.88 -9.30
C MET A 1 -26.64 9.32 -9.19
N LYS A 2 -26.24 10.51 -9.69
CA LYS A 2 -24.88 11.11 -9.57
C LYS A 2 -24.51 11.61 -8.16
N SER A 3 -25.47 11.62 -7.23
CA SER A 3 -25.36 12.25 -5.89
C SER A 3 -24.87 11.29 -4.79
N TYR A 4 -24.92 9.97 -4.99
CA TYR A 4 -24.44 8.98 -4.01
C TYR A 4 -22.98 8.58 -4.21
N LEU A 5 -22.45 8.76 -5.43
CA LEU A 5 -21.05 8.53 -5.78
C LEU A 5 -20.08 9.34 -4.89
N PRO A 6 -20.25 10.68 -4.70
CA PRO A 6 -19.39 11.43 -3.78
C PRO A 6 -19.61 11.04 -2.32
N LYS A 7 -20.82 10.61 -1.93
CA LYS A 7 -21.14 10.26 -0.53
C LYS A 7 -20.48 8.96 -0.05
N ILE A 8 -20.11 8.06 -0.96
CA ILE A 8 -19.37 6.82 -0.66
C ILE A 8 -17.86 7.02 -0.89
N ILE A 9 -17.47 7.76 -1.94
CA ILE A 9 -16.07 8.02 -2.24
C ILE A 9 -15.42 8.92 -1.17
N ILE A 10 -16.12 9.95 -0.67
CA ILE A 10 -15.57 10.88 0.33
C ILE A 10 -15.18 10.17 1.64
N PRO A 11 -16.03 9.35 2.29
CA PRO A 11 -15.62 8.64 3.51
C PRO A 11 -14.56 7.57 3.24
N LEU A 12 -14.56 6.91 2.08
CA LEU A 12 -13.53 5.92 1.72
C LEU A 12 -12.16 6.57 1.46
N LEU A 13 -12.14 7.77 0.85
CA LEU A 13 -10.95 8.62 0.73
C LEU A 13 -10.51 9.17 2.10
N LEU A 14 -11.45 9.58 2.96
CA LEU A 14 -11.17 10.05 4.31
C LEU A 14 -10.56 8.95 5.18
N VAL A 15 -11.05 7.71 5.07
CA VAL A 15 -10.45 6.53 5.73
C VAL A 15 -9.06 6.25 5.15
N SER A 16 -8.88 6.32 3.82
CA SER A 16 -7.55 6.23 3.19
C SER A 16 -6.58 7.36 3.58
N PHE A 17 -7.09 8.54 3.98
CA PHE A 17 -6.32 9.70 4.43
C PHE A 17 -6.11 9.72 5.96
N LEU A 18 -6.89 8.94 6.72
CA LEU A 18 -6.70 8.68 8.15
C LEU A 18 -5.82 7.46 8.43
N VAL A 19 -5.77 6.46 7.54
CA VAL A 19 -4.85 5.32 7.61
C VAL A 19 -3.34 5.71 7.62
N PRO A 20 -2.87 6.83 7.02
CA PRO A 20 -1.53 7.33 7.23
C PRO A 20 -1.34 8.04 8.57
N LEU A 21 -2.27 7.99 9.53
CA LEU A 21 -1.93 8.30 10.93
C LEU A 21 -1.22 7.13 11.63
N GLY A 22 -1.14 5.97 10.96
CA GLY A 22 -0.36 4.80 11.37
C GLY A 22 0.95 4.62 10.59
N ILE A 23 1.47 5.67 9.94
CA ILE A 23 2.93 5.75 9.80
C ILE A 23 3.45 6.03 11.19
N ASP A 24 3.90 4.95 11.85
CA ASP A 24 4.86 5.11 12.93
C ASP A 24 5.90 6.13 12.49
N ALA A 25 6.15 7.04 13.42
CA ALA A 25 6.89 8.28 13.32
C ALA A 25 8.04 8.25 12.31
N ALA A 26 8.28 9.43 11.72
CA ALA A 26 9.59 9.85 11.29
C ALA A 26 10.67 9.13 12.12
N CYS A 27 11.36 8.24 11.43
CA CYS A 27 12.52 7.47 11.80
C CYS A 27 13.21 8.04 13.04
N ALA A 28 13.05 7.36 14.18
CA ALA A 28 13.95 7.59 15.30
C ALA A 28 15.30 6.99 14.91
N ASP A 29 16.11 7.76 14.20
CA ASP A 29 17.51 7.46 13.98
C ASP A 29 18.15 7.26 15.37
N LYS A 30 18.60 6.05 15.66
CA LYS A 30 19.24 5.71 16.93
C LYS A 30 20.72 6.11 16.95
N SER A 31 21.21 6.93 16.02
CA SER A 31 22.57 7.45 16.10
C SER A 31 22.65 8.57 17.15
N PRO A 32 23.48 8.42 18.20
CA PRO A 32 23.65 9.47 19.18
C PRO A 32 24.34 10.67 18.52
N CYS A 33 23.60 11.78 18.34
CA CYS A 33 24.15 12.99 17.76
C CYS A 33 25.24 13.59 18.68
N PRO A 34 26.47 13.79 18.20
CA PRO A 34 27.52 14.41 18.99
C PRO A 34 27.19 15.87 19.35
N PRO A 35 27.55 16.36 20.56
CA PRO A 35 27.29 17.74 20.94
C PRO A 35 28.04 18.71 20.02
N GLY A 36 27.31 19.67 19.43
CA GLY A 36 27.87 20.72 18.57
C GLY A 36 27.83 20.41 17.05
N LYS A 37 27.13 19.35 16.63
CA LYS A 37 26.87 19.06 15.20
C LYS A 37 25.37 19.08 14.93
N VAL A 38 25.00 19.44 13.69
CA VAL A 38 23.63 19.30 13.18
C VAL A 38 23.56 17.93 12.52
N CYS A 39 22.74 17.04 13.08
CA CYS A 39 22.44 15.74 12.48
C CYS A 39 21.15 15.87 11.66
N LEU A 40 21.15 15.32 10.45
CA LEU A 40 19.96 15.26 9.60
C LEU A 40 19.41 13.85 9.65
N ASP A 41 18.26 13.68 10.28
CA ASP A 41 17.57 12.40 10.33
C ASP A 41 17.06 12.07 8.92
N ASN A 42 17.36 10.86 8.45
CA ASN A 42 16.88 10.39 7.16
C ASN A 42 15.37 10.15 7.24
N PRO A 43 14.52 10.92 6.55
CA PRO A 43 13.07 10.75 6.61
C PRO A 43 12.58 9.44 5.95
N LEU A 44 13.45 8.70 5.27
CA LEU A 44 13.17 7.41 4.63
C LEU A 44 13.54 6.18 5.49
N CYS A 45 14.16 6.38 6.67
CA CYS A 45 14.53 5.32 7.63
C CYS A 45 15.38 4.19 7.02
N ALA A 46 16.21 4.50 6.03
CA ALA A 46 16.94 3.50 5.27
C ALA A 46 18.43 3.85 5.24
N ASP A 47 19.22 3.11 6.02
CA ASP A 47 20.68 3.25 6.05
C ASP A 47 21.35 2.19 5.18
N THR A 48 20.64 1.10 4.92
CA THR A 48 21.07 0.01 4.05
C THR A 48 20.18 -0.14 2.82
N PHE A 49 20.73 -0.77 1.77
CA PHE A 49 19.97 -1.09 0.56
C PHE A 49 18.74 -1.96 0.84
N ALA A 50 18.82 -2.86 1.82
CA ALA A 50 17.70 -3.72 2.20
C ALA A 50 16.56 -2.93 2.85
N GLU A 51 16.89 -2.00 3.75
CA GLU A 51 15.90 -1.12 4.41
C GLU A 51 15.26 -0.15 3.43
N LEU A 52 16.03 0.34 2.44
CA LEU A 52 15.47 1.19 1.38
C LEU A 52 14.38 0.47 0.59
N ILE A 53 14.64 -0.79 0.22
CA ILE A 53 13.68 -1.62 -0.50
C ILE A 53 12.46 -1.92 0.38
N ASP A 54 12.65 -2.19 1.67
CA ASP A 54 11.54 -2.41 2.60
C ASP A 54 10.67 -1.16 2.77
N ALA A 55 11.28 0.02 2.92
CA ALA A 55 10.58 1.30 3.01
C ALA A 55 9.72 1.57 1.76
N ILE A 56 10.26 1.30 0.56
CA ILE A 56 9.53 1.44 -0.71
C ILE A 56 8.37 0.43 -0.79
N ILE A 57 8.60 -0.82 -0.41
CA ILE A 57 7.56 -1.87 -0.42
C ILE A 57 6.44 -1.53 0.57
N ASN A 58 6.79 -1.06 1.77
CA ASN A 58 5.83 -0.61 2.77
C ASN A 58 4.98 0.54 2.24
N LEU A 59 5.59 1.54 1.61
CA LEU A 59 4.88 2.66 0.98
C LEU A 59 3.90 2.17 -0.11
N LEU A 60 4.35 1.28 -1.00
CA LEU A 60 3.51 0.68 -2.04
C LEU A 60 2.36 -0.14 -1.43
N PHE A 61 2.60 -0.86 -0.34
CA PHE A 61 1.60 -1.66 0.35
C PHE A 61 0.48 -0.80 0.92
N TYR A 62 0.82 0.32 1.56
CA TYR A 62 -0.18 1.27 2.05
C TYR A 62 -1.02 1.86 0.92
N LEU A 63 -0.40 2.28 -0.19
CA LEU A 63 -1.11 2.78 -1.36
C LEU A 63 -2.03 1.70 -1.97
N ALA A 64 -1.55 0.47 -2.05
CA ALA A 64 -2.32 -0.64 -2.59
C ALA A 64 -3.56 -0.94 -1.73
N ILE A 65 -3.42 -1.02 -0.40
CA ILE A 65 -4.55 -1.26 0.50
C ILE A 65 -5.58 -0.13 0.43
N ALA A 66 -5.13 1.12 0.30
CA ALA A 66 -6.01 2.27 0.14
C ALA A 66 -6.84 2.22 -1.15
N ILE A 67 -6.20 1.91 -2.29
CA ILE A 67 -6.81 2.01 -3.62
C ILE A 67 -7.63 0.76 -3.97
N THR A 68 -7.19 -0.42 -3.52
CA THR A 68 -7.82 -1.73 -3.81
C THR A 68 -9.34 -1.77 -3.59
N PRO A 69 -9.88 -1.40 -2.41
CA PRO A 69 -11.33 -1.46 -2.17
C PRO A 69 -12.12 -0.51 -3.06
N ILE A 70 -11.56 0.64 -3.43
CA ILE A 70 -12.20 1.61 -4.34
C ILE A 70 -12.41 0.98 -5.73
N MET A 71 -11.34 0.37 -6.27
CA MET A 71 -11.37 -0.30 -7.57
C MET A 71 -12.32 -1.50 -7.58
N LEU A 72 -12.35 -2.28 -6.49
CA LEU A 72 -13.27 -3.41 -6.33
C LEU A 72 -14.73 -2.99 -6.32
N ILE A 73 -15.08 -1.95 -5.56
CA ILE A 73 -16.45 -1.41 -5.53
C ILE A 73 -16.84 -0.90 -6.91
N MET A 74 -15.98 -0.12 -7.57
CA MET A 74 -16.26 0.42 -8.90
C MET A 74 -16.48 -0.70 -9.92
N ALA A 75 -15.67 -1.75 -9.89
CA ALA A 75 -15.81 -2.90 -10.76
C ALA A 75 -17.09 -3.71 -10.46
N GLY A 76 -17.46 -3.86 -9.19
CA GLY A 76 -18.70 -4.50 -8.76
C GLY A 76 -19.94 -3.75 -9.26
N PHE A 77 -19.97 -2.42 -9.12
CA PHE A 77 -21.04 -1.60 -9.68
C PHE A 77 -21.09 -1.69 -11.21
N TYR A 78 -19.95 -1.65 -11.88
CA TYR A 78 -19.88 -1.78 -13.34
C TYR A 78 -20.38 -3.15 -13.82
N TYR A 79 -20.12 -4.21 -13.05
CA TYR A 79 -20.65 -5.56 -13.33
C TYR A 79 -22.18 -5.62 -13.16
N LEU A 80 -22.71 -5.09 -12.05
CA LEU A 80 -24.14 -5.11 -11.75
C LEU A 80 -24.95 -4.25 -12.74
N THR A 81 -24.38 -3.15 -13.23
CA THR A 81 -25.04 -2.23 -14.18
C THR A 81 -24.85 -2.62 -15.64
N ALA A 82 -24.12 -3.70 -15.94
CA ALA A 82 -23.85 -4.13 -17.31
C ALA A 82 -25.10 -4.62 -18.06
N ALA A 83 -26.20 -4.93 -17.37
CA ALA A 83 -27.50 -5.30 -17.96
C ALA A 83 -27.44 -6.39 -19.06
N GLY A 84 -26.45 -7.29 -18.99
CA GLY A 84 -26.25 -8.36 -19.97
C GLY A 84 -25.39 -7.99 -21.19
N GLU A 85 -24.88 -6.76 -21.27
CA GLU A 85 -23.99 -6.32 -22.34
C GLU A 85 -22.59 -6.93 -22.15
N PRO A 86 -22.12 -7.79 -23.08
CA PRO A 86 -20.92 -8.59 -22.89
C PRO A 86 -19.64 -7.74 -22.75
N GLU A 87 -19.61 -6.58 -23.41
CA GLU A 87 -18.48 -5.65 -23.36
C GLU A 87 -18.27 -5.06 -21.96
N LYS A 88 -19.37 -4.66 -21.30
CA LYS A 88 -19.34 -4.10 -19.95
C LYS A 88 -18.98 -5.16 -18.91
N ILE A 89 -19.51 -6.37 -19.06
CA ILE A 89 -19.18 -7.52 -18.21
C ILE A 89 -17.70 -7.86 -18.31
N ASN A 90 -17.15 -7.91 -19.54
CA ASN A 90 -15.74 -8.21 -19.76
C ASN A 90 -14.82 -7.14 -19.15
N THR A 91 -15.20 -5.86 -19.25
CA THR A 91 -14.44 -4.76 -18.67
C THR A 91 -14.44 -4.82 -17.14
N ALA A 92 -15.59 -5.07 -16.49
CA ALA A 92 -15.64 -5.29 -15.04
C ALA A 92 -14.74 -6.44 -14.59
N LYS A 93 -14.79 -7.59 -15.30
CA LYS A 93 -13.96 -8.75 -14.99
C LYS A 93 -12.47 -8.45 -15.09
N LYS A 94 -12.05 -7.70 -16.11
CA LYS A 94 -10.64 -7.26 -16.26
C LYS A 94 -10.21 -6.39 -15.09
N ILE A 95 -11.04 -5.43 -14.67
CA ILE A 95 -10.72 -4.56 -13.51
C ILE A 95 -10.53 -5.43 -12.26
N ILE A 96 -11.47 -6.34 -11.96
CA ILE A 96 -11.36 -7.25 -10.80
C ILE A 96 -10.09 -8.10 -10.87
N LEU A 97 -9.78 -8.69 -12.04
CA LEU A 97 -8.58 -9.51 -12.22
C LEU A 97 -7.29 -8.71 -11.98
N TYR A 98 -7.17 -7.51 -12.56
CA TYR A 98 -5.98 -6.69 -12.36
C TYR A 98 -5.85 -6.19 -10.92
N THR A 99 -6.96 -5.87 -10.26
CA THR A 99 -6.97 -5.53 -8.82
C THR A 99 -6.50 -6.70 -7.97
N LEU A 100 -6.96 -7.92 -8.24
CA LEU A 100 -6.52 -9.13 -7.52
C LEU A 100 -5.04 -9.44 -7.76
N ILE A 101 -4.57 -9.35 -9.00
CA ILE A 101 -3.16 -9.60 -9.34
C ILE A 101 -2.26 -8.59 -8.61
N GLY A 102 -2.62 -7.31 -8.62
CA GLY A 102 -1.88 -6.27 -7.90
C GLY A 102 -1.80 -6.53 -6.40
N LEU A 103 -2.92 -6.93 -5.79
CA LEU A 103 -2.97 -7.26 -4.37
C LEU A 103 -2.07 -8.47 -4.03
N VAL A 104 -2.10 -9.53 -4.84
CA VAL A 104 -1.28 -10.73 -4.64
C VAL A 104 0.21 -10.40 -4.72
N ILE A 105 0.63 -9.59 -5.70
CA ILE A 105 2.04 -9.18 -5.86
C ILE A 105 2.53 -8.42 -4.63
N VAL A 106 1.72 -7.48 -4.14
CA VAL A 106 2.06 -6.62 -2.99
C VAL A 106 2.17 -7.44 -1.70
N ILE A 107 1.26 -8.38 -1.46
CA ILE A 107 1.34 -9.31 -0.31
C ILE A 107 2.56 -10.23 -0.43
N SER A 108 2.82 -10.74 -1.62
CA SER A 108 3.96 -11.65 -1.87
C SER A 108 5.30 -10.94 -1.66
N ALA A 109 5.42 -9.67 -2.05
CA ALA A 109 6.63 -8.87 -1.87
C ALA A 109 7.01 -8.74 -0.38
N LYS A 110 6.04 -8.43 0.50
CA LYS A 110 6.27 -8.39 1.95
C LYS A 110 6.68 -9.75 2.51
N GLY A 111 5.98 -10.82 2.12
CA GLY A 111 6.31 -12.17 2.58
C GLY A 111 7.73 -12.59 2.22
N ILE A 112 8.20 -12.26 1.01
CA ILE A 112 9.58 -12.57 0.59
C ILE A 112 10.61 -11.77 1.41
N MET A 113 10.35 -10.51 1.74
CA MET A 113 11.27 -9.69 2.54
C MET A 113 11.41 -10.20 3.97
N GLU A 114 10.29 -10.57 4.61
CA GLU A 114 10.30 -11.17 5.95
C GLU A 114 11.06 -12.49 5.98
N LEU A 115 10.93 -13.31 4.93
CA LEU A 115 11.70 -14.55 4.79
C LEU A 115 13.20 -14.27 4.59
N PHE A 116 13.56 -13.27 3.79
CA PHE A 116 14.96 -12.88 3.57
C PHE A 116 15.63 -12.44 4.86
N GLN A 117 14.96 -11.56 5.62
CA GLN A 117 15.45 -11.10 6.93
C GLN A 117 15.51 -12.26 7.93
N GLY A 118 14.48 -13.11 7.98
CA GLY A 118 14.43 -14.25 8.90
C GLY A 118 15.52 -15.29 8.65
N ILE A 119 15.90 -15.53 7.40
CA ILE A 119 16.98 -16.46 7.05
C ILE A 119 18.35 -15.85 7.36
N PHE A 120 18.57 -14.57 7.03
CA PHE A 120 19.87 -13.92 7.20
C PHE A 120 20.18 -13.57 8.67
N LEU A 121 19.17 -13.14 9.45
CA LEU A 121 19.32 -12.78 10.86
C LEU A 121 19.38 -13.99 11.82
N ARG A 122 19.05 -15.20 11.35
CA ARG A 122 19.27 -16.45 12.12
C ARG A 122 20.75 -16.87 12.16
N GLN A 123 21.58 -16.32 11.26
CA GLN A 123 22.93 -16.83 10.99
C GLN A 123 24.06 -15.96 11.57
N SER A 124 23.73 -14.81 12.19
CA SER A 124 24.69 -14.07 13.03
C SER A 124 24.79 -14.72 14.42
N PRO A 125 25.94 -15.27 14.83
CA PRO A 125 26.19 -15.60 16.23
C PRO A 125 26.13 -14.35 17.13
#